data_AF-A0A562LLP6-F1
#
_entry.id   AF-A0A562LLP6-F1
#
_cell.length_a   1.000
_cell.length_b   1.000
_cell.length_c   1.000
_cell.angle_alpha   90.00
_cell.angle_beta   90.00
_cell.angle_gamma   90.00
#
_symmetry.space_group_name_H-M   'P 1'
#
loop_
_entity.id
_entity.type
_entity.pdbx_description
1 polymer ?
#
loop_
_entity_poly.entity_id
_entity_poly.type
_entity_poly.pdbx_seq_one_letter_code
_entity_poly.pdbx_strand_id
1 'polypeptide(L)'
;MLREPSRYGGGPSRLAASILMSATIVPLPPNSSSETVDFLRRMASMVSERNGEMLLRAASLIESLAQRAMSAERLYHEQQIESTRNTELREAAELAFDAERGKLLGLMQHAESHIGKLTSELDGLRASVDRFNETSVAVPIEVLRLARTQFDYLSSGFARKGDVISQAMSEIGAFAIDQALTAKKTDSA
;
A
#
# COMPACT_ATOMS: atom_id res chain seq x y z
N MET A 1 58.21 -20.71 -0.08
CA MET A 1 57.18 -21.33 -0.94
C MET A 1 55.89 -20.54 -0.70
N LEU A 2 55.62 -19.43 -1.40
CA LEU A 2 55.08 -19.31 -2.77
C LEU A 2 53.82 -20.17 -3.02
N ARG A 3 52.64 -19.56 -2.86
CA ARG A 3 51.48 -19.74 -3.73
C ARG A 3 50.36 -18.71 -3.46
N GLU A 4 50.21 -17.76 -4.37
CA GLU A 4 48.89 -17.33 -4.86
C GLU A 4 48.30 -18.45 -5.75
N PRO A 5 46.96 -18.48 -5.99
CA PRO A 5 46.36 -17.76 -7.14
C PRO A 5 45.03 -17.06 -6.75
N SER A 6 44.75 -15.82 -7.16
CA SER A 6 44.35 -15.31 -8.49
C SER A 6 43.06 -15.94 -9.06
N ARG A 7 41.93 -15.19 -9.06
CA ARG A 7 41.31 -14.57 -10.25
C ARG A 7 39.80 -14.30 -10.12
N TYR A 8 39.46 -13.04 -10.44
CA TYR A 8 38.34 -12.57 -11.28
C TYR A 8 36.88 -12.74 -10.84
N GLY A 9 36.18 -11.60 -10.82
CA GLY A 9 34.83 -11.49 -11.38
C GLY A 9 33.83 -10.71 -10.52
N GLY A 10 33.75 -9.40 -10.69
CA GLY A 10 32.71 -8.59 -10.03
C GLY A 10 32.89 -7.11 -10.28
N GLY A 11 32.84 -6.69 -11.55
CA GLY A 11 32.95 -5.28 -11.90
C GLY A 11 31.73 -4.46 -11.44
N PRO A 12 31.92 -3.22 -10.96
CA PRO A 12 30.86 -2.24 -10.95
C PRO A 12 30.79 -1.55 -12.32
N SER A 13 29.85 -1.98 -13.16
CA SER A 13 29.24 -1.13 -14.19
C SER A 13 27.97 -0.55 -13.55
N ARG A 14 27.64 0.73 -13.58
CA ARG A 14 27.88 1.73 -14.61
C ARG A 14 28.07 3.09 -13.96
N LEU A 15 29.09 3.80 -14.43
CA LEU A 15 29.13 5.24 -14.46
C LEU A 15 27.87 5.74 -15.16
N ALA A 16 26.89 6.23 -14.41
CA ALA A 16 25.94 7.20 -14.92
C ALA A 16 26.67 8.56 -14.93
N ALA A 17 27.73 8.65 -15.73
CA ALA A 17 28.23 9.92 -16.18
C ALA A 17 27.12 10.49 -17.05
N SER A 18 26.25 11.30 -16.45
CA SER A 18 25.45 12.27 -17.18
C SER A 18 26.45 13.16 -17.90
N ILE A 19 26.80 12.77 -19.13
CA ILE A 19 27.49 13.64 -20.07
C ILE A 19 26.47 14.72 -20.40
N LEU A 20 26.42 15.75 -19.55
CA LEU A 20 25.85 17.04 -19.90
C LEU A 20 26.73 17.52 -21.06
N MET A 21 26.28 17.29 -22.29
CA MET A 21 26.81 18.04 -23.42
C MET A 21 26.44 19.51 -23.17
N SER A 22 27.34 20.26 -22.53
CA SER A 22 27.37 21.71 -22.65
C SER A 22 27.66 22.04 -24.11
N ALA A 23 26.62 22.05 -24.92
CA ALA A 23 26.65 22.76 -26.18
C ALA A 23 26.67 24.25 -25.82
N THR A 24 27.88 24.83 -25.78
CA THR A 24 28.01 26.28 -25.78
C THR A 24 27.39 26.77 -27.08
N ILE A 25 26.15 27.25 -26.99
CA ILE A 25 25.51 28.02 -28.06
C ILE A 25 26.36 29.28 -28.16
N VAL A 26 27.32 29.28 -29.07
CA VAL A 26 27.97 30.52 -29.51
C VAL A 26 26.84 31.29 -30.20
N PRO A 27 26.36 32.41 -29.62
CA PRO A 27 25.35 33.20 -30.28
C PRO A 27 26.02 33.75 -31.53
N LEU A 28 25.62 33.24 -32.69
CA LEU A 28 26.00 33.89 -33.94
C LEU A 28 25.42 35.31 -33.88
N PRO A 29 26.20 36.36 -34.20
CA PRO A 29 25.67 37.71 -34.21
C PRO A 29 24.36 37.73 -35.03
N PRO A 30 23.28 38.37 -34.54
CA PRO A 30 21.93 38.21 -35.08
C PRO A 30 21.75 38.63 -36.55
N ASN A 31 22.80 39.12 -37.21
CA ASN A 31 22.72 39.76 -38.52
C ASN A 31 23.71 39.19 -39.56
N SER A 32 24.58 38.23 -39.21
CA SER A 32 25.64 37.76 -40.14
C SER A 32 25.08 37.16 -41.43
N SER A 33 23.93 36.47 -41.35
CA SER A 33 23.24 35.89 -42.50
C SER A 33 22.55 36.96 -43.34
N SER A 34 21.95 37.97 -42.71
CA SER A 34 21.33 39.12 -43.39
C SER A 34 22.39 39.92 -44.16
N GLU A 35 23.51 40.23 -43.52
CA GLU A 35 24.64 40.94 -44.14
C GLU A 35 25.21 40.16 -45.34
N THR A 36 25.31 38.84 -45.23
CA THR A 36 25.76 37.97 -46.33
C THR A 36 24.75 37.95 -47.47
N VAL A 37 23.46 37.85 -47.18
CA VAL A 37 22.37 37.86 -48.18
C VAL A 37 22.33 39.21 -48.92
N ASP A 38 22.46 40.32 -48.19
CA ASP A 38 22.47 41.66 -48.76
C ASP A 38 23.71 41.91 -49.62
N PHE A 39 24.87 41.43 -49.17
CA PHE A 39 26.11 41.46 -49.96
C PHE A 39 25.96 40.65 -51.25
N LEU A 40 25.41 39.43 -51.20
CA LEU A 40 25.19 38.60 -52.39
C LEU A 40 24.22 39.26 -53.38
N ARG A 41 23.14 39.88 -52.89
CA ARG A 41 22.20 40.63 -53.72
C ARG A 41 22.84 41.87 -54.37
N ARG A 42 23.70 42.59 -53.63
CA ARG A 42 24.45 43.75 -54.14
C ARG A 42 25.54 43.35 -55.15
N MET A 43 26.18 42.20 -54.96
CA MET A 43 27.14 41.66 -55.92
C MET A 43 26.45 41.20 -57.20
N ALA A 44 25.26 40.58 -57.08
CA ALA A 44 24.49 40.12 -58.23
C ALA A 44 24.09 41.27 -59.18
N SER A 45 23.88 42.49 -58.69
CA SER A 45 23.56 43.66 -59.51
C SER A 45 24.76 44.30 -60.23
N MET A 46 25.99 43.89 -59.91
CA MET A 46 27.23 44.43 -60.51
C MET A 46 27.92 43.47 -61.49
N VAL A 47 27.44 42.24 -61.64
CA VAL A 47 28.08 41.20 -62.46
C VAL A 47 27.23 40.80 -63.67
N SER A 48 27.84 40.10 -64.63
CA SER A 48 27.13 39.55 -65.79
C SER A 48 25.96 38.64 -65.40
N GLU A 49 24.94 38.60 -66.25
CA GLU A 49 23.62 38.02 -66.03
C GLU A 49 23.66 36.61 -65.39
N ARG A 50 24.46 35.69 -65.93
CA ARG A 50 24.57 34.30 -65.43
C ARG A 50 25.18 34.20 -64.02
N ASN A 51 26.20 35.00 -63.72
CA ASN A 51 26.83 34.99 -62.39
C ASN A 51 25.92 35.68 -61.37
N GLY A 52 25.16 36.70 -61.79
CA GLY A 52 24.17 37.37 -60.96
C GLY A 52 23.04 36.43 -60.51
N GLU A 53 22.50 35.61 -61.42
CA GLU A 53 21.48 34.62 -61.09
C GLU A 53 21.96 33.58 -60.06
N MET A 54 23.21 33.11 -60.17
CA MET A 54 23.78 32.16 -59.20
C MET A 54 23.88 32.78 -57.80
N LEU A 55 24.28 34.05 -57.69
CA LEU A 55 24.37 34.77 -56.42
C LEU A 55 22.99 35.01 -55.80
N LEU A 56 21.97 35.34 -56.60
CA LEU A 56 20.59 35.47 -56.12
C LEU A 56 20.03 34.14 -55.63
N ARG A 57 20.29 33.03 -56.34
CA ARG A 57 19.92 31.69 -55.89
C ARG A 57 20.62 31.33 -54.57
N ALA A 58 21.91 31.60 -54.46
CA ALA A 58 22.66 31.37 -53.22
C ALA A 58 22.08 32.19 -52.04
N ALA A 59 21.77 33.47 -52.27
CA ALA A 59 21.14 34.33 -51.27
C ALA A 59 19.79 33.76 -50.79
N SER A 60 18.94 33.32 -51.72
CA SER A 60 17.63 32.71 -51.38
C SER A 60 17.75 31.41 -50.58
N LEU A 61 18.77 30.59 -50.87
CA LEU A 61 19.03 29.35 -50.14
C LEU A 61 19.54 29.63 -48.72
N ILE A 62 20.44 30.59 -48.56
CA ILE A 62 20.95 31.01 -47.24
C ILE A 62 19.81 31.54 -46.38
N GLU A 63 18.94 32.37 -46.95
CA GLU A 63 17.77 32.93 -46.26
C GLU A 63 16.79 31.82 -45.81
N SER A 64 16.49 30.86 -46.69
CA SER A 64 15.62 29.71 -46.34
C SER A 64 16.24 28.82 -45.27
N LEU A 65 17.55 28.54 -45.36
CA LEU A 65 18.25 27.74 -44.35
C LEU A 65 18.31 28.45 -42.99
N ALA A 66 18.51 29.78 -42.98
CA ALA A 66 18.50 30.57 -41.76
C ALA A 66 17.12 30.57 -41.10
N GLN A 67 16.04 30.76 -41.88
CA GLN A 67 14.67 30.67 -41.37
C GLN A 67 14.36 29.29 -40.79
N ARG A 68 14.77 28.23 -41.50
CA ARG A 68 14.58 26.86 -41.03
C ARG A 68 15.37 26.56 -39.77
N ALA A 69 16.62 26.98 -39.68
CA ALA A 69 17.45 26.82 -38.49
C ALA A 69 16.84 27.53 -37.28
N MET A 70 16.40 28.78 -37.42
CA MET A 70 15.72 29.53 -36.35
C MET A 70 14.42 28.84 -35.90
N SER A 71 13.62 28.31 -36.84
CA SER A 71 12.40 27.58 -36.47
C SER A 71 12.71 26.27 -35.74
N ALA A 72 13.76 25.55 -36.16
CA ALA A 72 14.19 24.31 -35.52
C ALA A 72 14.73 24.56 -34.10
N GLU A 73 15.51 25.63 -33.90
CA GLU A 73 16.01 26.02 -32.58
C GLU A 73 14.89 26.36 -31.60
N ARG A 74 13.86 27.09 -32.04
CA ARG A 74 12.69 27.39 -31.22
C ARG A 74 11.94 26.14 -30.78
N LEU A 75 11.66 25.24 -31.72
CA LEU A 75 10.98 23.97 -31.44
C LEU A 75 11.80 23.10 -30.48
N TYR A 76 13.11 23.07 -30.65
CA TYR A 76 14.00 22.31 -29.77
C TYR A 76 14.01 22.87 -28.35
N HIS A 77 14.06 24.19 -28.19
CA HIS A 77 13.97 24.84 -26.88
C HIS A 77 12.62 24.60 -26.20
N GLU A 78 11.52 24.71 -26.95
CA GLU A 78 10.19 24.43 -26.42
C GLU A 78 10.07 22.97 -25.96
N GLN A 79 10.55 22.02 -26.77
CA GLN A 79 10.57 20.61 -26.42
C GLN A 79 11.45 20.33 -25.19
N GLN A 80 12.60 21.00 -25.05
CA GLN A 80 13.44 20.86 -23.87
C GLN A 80 12.70 21.32 -22.61
N ILE A 81 12.04 22.49 -22.65
CA ILE A 81 11.28 23.02 -21.52
C ILE A 81 10.15 22.07 -21.14
N GLU A 82 9.43 21.54 -22.13
CA GLU A 82 8.37 20.57 -21.87
C GLU A 82 8.91 19.26 -21.31
N SER A 83 10.05 18.78 -21.83
CA SER A 83 10.72 17.59 -21.32
C SER A 83 11.14 17.76 -19.87
N THR A 84 11.77 18.88 -19.51
CA THR A 84 12.20 19.15 -18.12
C THR A 84 11.00 19.26 -17.20
N ARG A 85 9.92 19.91 -17.64
CA ARG A 85 8.68 20.00 -16.87
C ARG A 85 8.03 18.62 -16.67
N ASN A 86 8.02 17.78 -17.70
CA ASN A 86 7.47 16.43 -17.60
C ASN A 86 8.30 15.54 -16.67
N THR A 87 9.62 15.68 -16.65
CA THR A 87 10.46 14.96 -15.68
C THR A 87 10.17 15.42 -14.25
N GLU A 88 10.05 16.73 -14.01
CA GLU A 88 9.70 17.27 -12.69
C GLU A 88 8.33 16.79 -12.20
N LEU A 89 7.32 16.81 -13.08
CA LEU A 89 5.98 16.31 -12.76
C LEU A 89 5.99 14.82 -12.44
N ARG A 90 6.78 14.03 -13.17
CA ARG A 90 6.92 12.59 -12.92
C ARG A 90 7.57 12.32 -11.57
N GLU A 91 8.66 13.01 -11.26
CA GLU A 91 9.33 12.88 -9.96
C GLU A 91 8.40 13.27 -8.80
N ALA A 92 7.65 14.37 -8.95
CA ALA A 92 6.65 14.78 -7.96
C ALA A 92 5.54 13.73 -7.78
N ALA A 93 5.08 13.12 -8.88
CA ALA A 93 4.07 12.06 -8.83
C ALA A 93 4.61 10.78 -8.17
N GLU A 94 5.86 10.40 -8.44
CA GLU A 94 6.53 9.25 -7.81
C GLU A 94 6.66 9.47 -6.29
N LEU A 95 7.10 10.66 -5.85
CA LEU A 95 7.18 11.01 -4.43
C LEU A 95 5.81 10.99 -3.73
N ALA A 96 4.77 11.53 -4.38
CA ALA A 96 3.42 11.50 -3.85
C ALA A 96 2.88 10.07 -3.72
N PHE A 97 3.16 9.23 -4.72
CA PHE A 97 2.76 7.83 -4.71
C PHE A 97 3.45 7.05 -3.58
N ASP A 98 4.76 7.24 -3.39
CA ASP A 98 5.50 6.60 -2.31
C ASP A 98 5.02 7.05 -0.92
N ALA A 99 4.64 8.33 -0.77
CA ALA A 99 4.05 8.83 0.47
C ALA A 99 2.71 8.16 0.78
N GLU A 100 1.81 8.04 -0.20
CA GLU A 100 0.51 7.36 -0.04
C GLU A 100 0.70 5.86 0.22
N ARG A 101 1.65 5.21 -0.46
CA ARG A 101 2.01 3.82 -0.20
C ARG A 101 2.52 3.62 1.22
N GLY A 102 3.34 4.54 1.73
CA GLY A 102 3.81 4.53 3.12
C GLY A 102 2.65 4.63 4.12
N LYS A 103 1.69 5.52 3.89
CA LYS A 103 0.48 5.63 4.71
C LYS A 103 -0.32 4.33 4.73
N LEU A 104 -0.54 3.72 3.56
CA LEU A 104 -1.28 2.46 3.44
C LEU A 104 -0.59 1.34 4.22
N LEU A 105 0.74 1.21 4.10
CA LEU A 105 1.51 0.21 4.86
C LEU A 105 1.39 0.43 6.38
N GLY A 106 1.43 1.68 6.84
CA GLY A 106 1.23 1.99 8.26
C GLY A 106 -0.16 1.60 8.77
N LEU A 107 -1.21 1.86 7.99
CA LEU A 107 -2.57 1.44 8.32
C LEU A 107 -2.72 -0.08 8.37
N MET A 108 -2.11 -0.80 7.43
CA MET A 108 -2.11 -2.26 7.41
C MET A 108 -1.43 -2.85 8.64
N GLN A 109 -0.24 -2.36 8.99
CA GLN A 109 0.49 -2.81 10.19
C GLN A 109 -0.31 -2.54 11.47
N HIS A 110 -0.97 -1.38 11.55
CA HIS A 110 -1.84 -1.07 12.67
C HIS A 110 -3.02 -2.05 12.76
N ALA A 111 -3.67 -2.34 11.63
CA ALA A 111 -4.77 -3.30 11.58
C ALA A 111 -4.32 -4.72 11.96
N GLU A 112 -3.18 -5.18 11.47
CA GLU A 112 -2.59 -6.47 11.82
C GLU A 112 -2.30 -6.57 13.33
N SER A 113 -1.71 -5.53 13.92
CA SER A 113 -1.47 -5.48 15.36
C SER A 113 -2.79 -5.52 16.15
N HIS A 114 -3.81 -4.80 15.69
CA HIS A 114 -5.12 -4.78 16.34
C HIS A 114 -5.81 -6.16 16.28
N ILE A 115 -5.78 -6.82 15.12
CA ILE A 115 -6.28 -8.20 14.96
C ILE A 115 -5.53 -9.16 15.89
N GLY A 116 -4.20 -9.03 16.00
CA GLY A 116 -3.39 -9.82 16.92
C GLY A 116 -3.83 -9.65 18.38
N LYS A 117 -4.08 -8.41 18.82
CA LYS A 117 -4.58 -8.12 20.17
C LYS A 117 -5.95 -8.75 20.40
N LEU A 118 -6.92 -8.50 19.51
CA LEU A 118 -8.27 -9.06 19.64
C LEU A 118 -8.27 -10.59 19.65
N THR A 119 -7.42 -11.22 18.84
CA THR A 119 -7.25 -12.68 18.86
C THR A 119 -6.77 -13.16 20.23
N SER A 120 -5.75 -12.50 20.79
CA SER A 120 -5.23 -12.87 22.13
C SER A 120 -6.25 -12.65 23.25
N GLU A 121 -7.06 -11.60 23.16
CA GLU A 121 -8.13 -11.34 24.12
C GLU A 121 -9.23 -12.40 24.02
N LEU A 122 -9.59 -12.81 22.80
CA LEU A 122 -10.57 -13.87 22.56
C LEU A 122 -10.07 -15.22 23.08
N ASP A 123 -8.80 -15.56 22.82
CA ASP A 123 -8.19 -16.79 23.35
C ASP A 123 -8.16 -16.79 24.89
N GLY A 124 -7.84 -15.65 25.50
CA GLY A 124 -7.90 -15.48 26.96
C GLY A 124 -9.31 -15.64 27.51
N LEU A 125 -10.30 -15.06 26.84
CA LEU A 125 -11.72 -15.18 27.20
C LEU A 125 -12.19 -16.64 27.07
N ARG A 126 -11.81 -17.31 25.98
CA ARG A 126 -12.14 -18.73 25.75
C ARG A 126 -11.55 -19.62 26.84
N ALA A 127 -10.29 -19.44 27.20
CA ALA A 127 -9.68 -20.16 28.31
C ALA A 127 -10.36 -19.86 29.66
N SER A 128 -10.91 -18.66 29.85
CA SER A 128 -11.72 -18.33 31.02
C SER A 128 -13.05 -19.09 31.02
N VAL A 129 -13.73 -19.18 29.88
CA VAL A 129 -14.99 -19.92 29.72
C VAL A 129 -14.75 -21.42 29.91
N ASP A 130 -13.69 -21.98 29.36
CA ASP A 130 -13.36 -23.40 29.52
C ASP A 130 -13.09 -23.75 30.99
N ARG A 131 -12.34 -22.91 31.71
CA ARG A 131 -12.14 -23.06 33.17
C ARG A 131 -13.43 -22.96 33.97
N PHE A 132 -14.31 -22.02 33.62
CA PHE A 132 -15.63 -21.93 34.25
C PHE A 132 -16.43 -23.22 34.01
N ASN A 133 -16.43 -23.70 32.77
CA ASN A 133 -17.16 -24.89 32.37
C ASN A 133 -16.62 -26.16 33.04
N GLU A 134 -15.32 -26.27 33.32
CA GLU A 134 -14.73 -27.39 34.07
C GLU A 134 -15.29 -27.49 35.50
N THR A 135 -15.63 -26.35 36.10
CA THR A 135 -16.20 -26.29 37.46
C THR A 135 -17.73 -26.36 37.49
N SER A 136 -18.39 -26.36 36.33
CA SER A 136 -19.86 -26.29 36.24
C SER A 136 -20.44 -27.47 35.48
N VAL A 137 -21.43 -28.14 36.04
CA VAL A 137 -22.19 -29.18 35.34
C VAL A 137 -23.55 -28.61 34.94
N ALA A 138 -23.80 -28.50 33.64
CA ALA A 138 -25.11 -28.15 33.13
C ALA A 138 -26.03 -29.38 33.18
N VAL A 139 -27.09 -29.30 33.97
CA VAL A 139 -28.13 -30.34 34.03
C VAL A 139 -29.40 -29.76 33.41
N PRO A 140 -30.03 -30.44 32.42
CA PRO A 140 -31.32 -30.00 31.89
C PRO A 140 -32.36 -29.89 33.01
N ILE A 141 -33.20 -28.86 32.99
CA ILE A 141 -34.25 -28.67 34.01
C ILE A 141 -35.16 -29.88 34.13
N GLU A 142 -35.42 -30.55 33.03
CA GLU A 142 -36.31 -31.68 32.94
C GLU A 142 -35.73 -32.87 33.72
N VAL A 143 -34.39 -33.00 33.74
CA VAL A 143 -33.69 -33.97 34.58
C VAL A 143 -33.82 -33.59 36.06
N LEU A 144 -33.71 -32.30 36.41
CA LEU A 144 -33.93 -31.83 37.79
C LEU A 144 -35.38 -32.05 38.23
N ARG A 145 -36.37 -31.71 37.40
CA ARG A 145 -37.81 -31.94 37.66
C ARG A 145 -38.12 -33.44 37.82
N LEU A 146 -37.50 -34.28 37.00
CA LEU A 146 -37.64 -35.73 37.12
C LEU A 146 -37.04 -36.24 38.43
N ALA A 147 -35.81 -35.83 38.77
CA ALA A 147 -35.15 -36.21 40.02
C ALA A 147 -35.98 -35.77 41.25
N ARG A 148 -36.57 -34.57 41.23
CA ARG A 148 -37.49 -34.09 42.27
C ARG A 148 -38.68 -35.03 42.47
N THR A 149 -39.29 -35.49 41.38
CA THR A 149 -40.41 -36.45 41.43
C THR A 149 -39.96 -37.81 41.98
N GLN A 150 -38.74 -38.25 41.67
CA GLN A 150 -38.18 -39.49 42.20
C GLN A 150 -37.92 -39.41 43.72
N PHE A 151 -37.44 -38.27 44.22
CA PHE A 151 -37.25 -38.05 45.66
C PHE A 151 -38.57 -38.06 46.45
N ASP A 152 -39.64 -37.47 45.90
CA ASP A 152 -40.98 -37.55 46.51
C ASP A 152 -41.46 -39.01 46.62
N TYR A 153 -41.27 -39.78 45.56
CA TYR A 153 -41.63 -41.20 45.55
C TYR A 153 -40.85 -41.97 46.62
N LEU A 154 -39.53 -41.77 46.72
CA LEU A 154 -38.68 -42.38 47.74
C LEU A 154 -39.10 -42.00 49.17
N SER A 155 -39.33 -40.71 49.43
CA SER A 155 -39.78 -40.22 50.74
C SER A 155 -41.07 -40.94 51.18
N SER A 156 -42.06 -41.01 50.28
CA SER A 156 -43.32 -41.70 50.57
C SER A 156 -43.14 -43.21 50.84
N GLY A 157 -42.18 -43.84 50.15
CA GLY A 157 -41.84 -45.25 50.33
C GLY A 157 -41.15 -45.54 51.66
N PHE A 158 -40.27 -44.65 52.12
CA PHE A 158 -39.60 -44.77 53.41
C PHE A 158 -40.51 -44.47 54.59
N ALA A 159 -41.41 -43.47 54.46
CA ALA A 159 -42.43 -43.18 55.46
C ALA A 159 -43.31 -44.40 55.75
N ARG A 160 -43.72 -45.14 54.71
CA ARG A 160 -44.52 -46.38 54.86
C ARG A 160 -43.76 -47.51 55.57
N LYS A 161 -42.44 -47.54 55.47
CA LYS A 161 -41.58 -48.56 56.09
C LYS A 161 -41.05 -48.15 57.46
N GLY A 162 -41.32 -46.92 57.91
CA GLY A 162 -40.83 -46.38 59.18
C GLY A 162 -39.35 -46.01 59.18
N ASP A 163 -38.72 -45.87 58.01
CA ASP A 163 -37.31 -45.46 57.91
C ASP A 163 -37.19 -43.94 57.84
N VAL A 164 -37.10 -43.32 59.01
CA VAL A 164 -37.09 -41.87 59.18
C VAL A 164 -35.83 -41.22 58.60
N ILE A 165 -34.68 -41.90 58.63
CA ILE A 165 -33.42 -41.35 58.13
C ILE A 165 -33.48 -41.25 56.60
N SER A 166 -33.88 -42.33 55.94
CA SER A 166 -33.99 -42.35 54.48
C SER A 166 -35.09 -41.42 53.96
N GLN A 167 -36.18 -41.25 54.73
CA GLN A 167 -37.22 -40.25 54.45
C GLN A 167 -36.63 -38.83 54.49
N ALA A 168 -35.95 -38.47 55.58
CA ALA A 168 -35.35 -37.14 55.75
C ALA A 168 -34.30 -36.83 54.66
N MET A 169 -33.47 -37.81 54.29
CA MET A 169 -32.50 -37.66 53.19
C MET A 169 -33.19 -37.40 51.84
N SER A 170 -34.32 -38.04 51.60
CA SER A 170 -35.10 -37.85 50.37
C SER A 170 -35.76 -36.47 50.32
N GLU A 171 -36.26 -35.99 51.45
CA GLU A 171 -36.84 -34.65 51.59
C GLU A 171 -35.79 -33.53 51.43
N ILE A 172 -34.60 -33.71 52.01
CA ILE A 172 -33.46 -32.79 51.81
C ILE A 172 -33.05 -32.75 50.33
N GLY A 173 -33.00 -33.91 49.67
CA GLY A 173 -32.72 -34.00 48.23
C GLY A 173 -33.75 -33.27 47.37
N ALA A 174 -35.05 -33.49 47.65
CA ALA A 174 -36.14 -32.78 46.97
C ALA A 174 -36.05 -31.26 47.17
N PHE A 175 -35.79 -30.81 48.40
CA PHE A 175 -35.66 -29.39 48.74
C PHE A 175 -34.46 -28.72 48.05
N ALA A 176 -33.31 -29.41 47.96
CA ALA A 176 -32.15 -28.89 47.25
C ALA A 176 -32.43 -28.67 45.76
N ILE A 177 -33.21 -29.57 45.13
CA ILE A 177 -33.62 -29.41 43.73
C ILE A 177 -34.62 -28.26 43.57
N ASP A 178 -35.58 -28.11 44.48
CA ASP A 178 -36.53 -27.00 44.43
C ASP A 178 -35.79 -25.65 44.53
N GLN A 179 -34.78 -25.53 45.39
CA GLN A 179 -33.91 -24.34 45.42
C GLN A 179 -33.20 -24.10 44.09
N ALA A 180 -32.60 -25.12 43.48
CA ALA A 180 -31.93 -25.00 42.18
C ALA A 180 -32.89 -24.57 41.06
N LEU A 181 -34.13 -25.07 41.06
CA LEU A 181 -35.17 -24.71 40.08
C LEU A 181 -35.70 -23.28 40.28
N THR A 182 -35.79 -22.81 41.53
CA THR A 182 -36.21 -21.43 41.83
C THR A 182 -35.15 -20.39 41.49
N ALA A 183 -33.86 -20.69 41.73
CA ALA A 183 -32.75 -19.81 41.37
C ALA A 183 -32.69 -19.53 39.86
N LYS A 184 -32.99 -20.53 39.01
CA LYS A 184 -33.06 -20.32 37.55
C LYS A 184 -34.21 -19.41 37.12
N LYS A 185 -35.28 -19.29 37.92
CA LYS A 185 -36.46 -18.47 37.58
C LYS A 185 -36.21 -16.97 37.82
N THR A 186 -35.25 -16.62 38.68
CA THR A 186 -34.89 -15.23 38.99
C THR A 186 -33.88 -14.62 38.02
N ASP A 187 -33.10 -15.43 37.30
CA ASP A 187 -32.11 -14.95 36.31
C ASP A 187 -32.73 -14.57 34.94
N SER A 188 -34.03 -14.78 34.75
CA SER A 188 -34.75 -14.48 33.50
C SER A 188 -35.74 -13.30 33.60
N ALA A 189 -35.58 -12.41 34.58
CA ALA A 189 -36.40 -11.22 34.81
C ALA A 189 -35.51 -9.97 34.82
#